data_AF-A0A382K9T8-F1
#
_entry.id   AF-A0A382K9T8-F1
#
_cell.length_a   1.000
_cell.length_b   1.000
_cell.length_c   1.000
_cell.angle_alpha   90.00
_cell.angle_beta   90.00
_cell.angle_gamma   90.00
#
_symmetry.space_group_name_H-M   'P 1'
#
loop_
_entity.id
_entity.type
_entity.pdbx_description
1 polymer ?
#
loop_
_entity_poly.entity_id
_entity_poly.type
_entity_poly.pdbx_seq_one_letter_code
_entity_poly.pdbx_strand_id
1 'polypeptide(L)'
;MAEDSLLFAGKISSMIINKTPYAEISEELENAIESNQSLEWEVVGDHIVAIIQSGEHQFFTHYNLLDFAMQAYEAGGESSILKRFQCQFELAKIYSDQAGLKRKFELYEDLVEGAASRMEENSTEDPFYYWLTRPLNRLAQLTQEWEGEEAAEPLWHRLVNVTTEAKEEEGLNIIDHNAPWFTRAHPELFPHHTD
;
A
#
# COMPACT_ATOMS: atom_id res chain seq x y z
N MET A 1 -19.76 -19.23 10.02
CA MET A 1 -18.73 -18.68 9.12
C MET A 1 -18.80 -17.17 9.11
N ALA A 2 -19.64 -16.51 8.29
CA ALA A 2 -19.75 -15.04 8.31
C ALA A 2 -20.11 -14.44 9.69
N GLU A 3 -20.97 -15.09 10.47
CA GLU A 3 -21.32 -14.63 11.83
C GLU A 3 -20.12 -14.70 12.80
N ASP A 4 -19.34 -15.78 12.75
CA ASP A 4 -18.12 -15.94 13.55
C ASP A 4 -17.06 -14.91 13.14
N SER A 5 -16.91 -14.66 11.84
CA SER A 5 -16.03 -13.60 11.29
C SER A 5 -16.43 -12.22 11.81
N LEU A 6 -17.72 -11.88 11.82
CA LEU A 6 -18.20 -10.59 12.31
C LEU A 6 -18.03 -10.46 13.83
N LEU A 7 -18.26 -11.52 14.60
CA LEU A 7 -18.01 -11.55 16.04
C LEU A 7 -16.52 -11.32 16.33
N PHE A 8 -15.64 -12.00 15.59
CA PHE A 8 -14.20 -11.82 15.71
C PHE A 8 -13.77 -10.40 15.31
N ALA A 9 -14.26 -9.89 14.19
CA ALA A 9 -13.97 -8.53 13.73
C ALA A 9 -14.43 -7.47 14.73
N GLY A 10 -15.61 -7.65 15.33
CA GLY A 10 -16.12 -6.79 16.39
C GLY A 10 -15.25 -6.83 17.64
N LYS A 11 -14.73 -8.01 18.02
CA LYS A 11 -13.77 -8.16 19.13
C LYS A 11 -12.49 -7.37 18.85
N ILE A 12 -11.83 -7.62 17.72
CA ILE A 12 -10.58 -6.94 17.34
C ILE A 12 -10.77 -5.42 17.28
N SER A 13 -11.83 -4.96 16.63
CA SER A 13 -12.12 -3.54 16.50
C SER A 13 -12.39 -2.87 17.84
N SER A 14 -13.12 -3.56 18.74
CA SER A 14 -13.34 -3.08 20.11
C SER A 14 -12.03 -2.97 20.89
N MET A 15 -11.13 -3.95 20.78
CA MET A 15 -9.81 -3.88 21.42
C MET A 15 -9.01 -2.67 20.91
N ILE A 16 -9.01 -2.42 19.58
CA ILE A 16 -8.31 -1.28 18.98
C ILE A 16 -8.89 0.06 19.46
N ILE A 17 -10.22 0.21 19.43
CA ILE A 17 -10.92 1.43 19.86
C ILE A 17 -10.69 1.70 21.36
N ASN A 18 -10.66 0.66 22.18
CA ASN A 18 -10.40 0.75 23.61
C ASN A 18 -8.91 0.85 23.97
N LYS A 19 -8.03 1.00 22.97
CA LYS A 19 -6.58 1.19 23.14
C LYS A 19 -5.92 0.02 23.89
N THR A 20 -6.42 -1.19 23.69
CA THR A 20 -5.72 -2.40 24.10
C THR A 20 -4.31 -2.39 23.50
N PRO A 21 -3.27 -2.83 24.24
CA PRO A 21 -1.91 -2.87 23.73
C PRO A 21 -1.80 -3.64 22.41
N TYR A 22 -1.01 -3.12 21.47
CA TYR A 22 -0.85 -3.73 20.14
C TYR A 22 -0.50 -5.21 20.22
N ALA A 23 0.45 -5.58 21.09
CA ALA A 23 0.90 -6.97 21.27
C ALA A 23 -0.24 -7.93 21.66
N GLU A 24 -1.19 -7.48 22.48
CA GLU A 24 -2.35 -8.32 22.88
C GLU A 24 -3.33 -8.51 21.72
N ILE A 25 -3.51 -7.48 20.88
CA ILE A 25 -4.36 -7.57 19.68
C ILE A 25 -3.70 -8.47 18.62
N SER A 26 -2.38 -8.33 18.43
CA SER A 26 -1.60 -9.18 17.53
C SER A 26 -1.64 -10.65 17.94
N GLU A 27 -1.44 -10.95 19.24
CA GLU A 27 -1.54 -12.32 19.74
C GLU A 27 -2.95 -12.91 19.50
N GLU A 28 -4.00 -12.13 19.69
CA GLU A 28 -5.36 -12.58 19.38
C GLU A 28 -5.56 -12.89 17.89
N LEU A 29 -5.00 -12.06 17.00
CA LEU A 29 -5.08 -12.26 15.57
C LEU A 29 -4.26 -13.48 15.11
N GLU A 30 -3.02 -13.61 15.58
CA GLU A 30 -2.13 -14.73 15.29
C GLU A 30 -2.77 -16.05 15.74
N ASN A 31 -3.30 -16.10 16.97
CA ASN A 31 -4.01 -17.28 17.47
C ASN A 31 -5.20 -17.66 16.59
N ALA A 32 -5.96 -16.67 16.09
CA ALA A 32 -7.09 -16.93 15.21
C ALA A 32 -6.64 -17.44 13.83
N ILE A 33 -5.56 -16.89 13.26
CA ILE A 33 -4.96 -17.33 11.99
C ILE A 33 -4.42 -18.76 12.10
N GLU A 34 -3.73 -19.09 13.19
CA GLU A 34 -3.13 -20.42 13.40
C GLU A 34 -4.16 -21.47 13.82
N SER A 35 -5.23 -21.05 14.49
CA SER A 35 -6.33 -21.94 14.78
C SER A 35 -7.03 -22.31 13.48
N ASN A 36 -7.37 -23.59 13.28
CA ASN A 36 -8.21 -24.04 12.16
C ASN A 36 -9.66 -23.46 12.20
N GLN A 37 -9.89 -22.30 12.84
CA GLN A 37 -11.12 -21.55 12.74
C GLN A 37 -11.29 -21.10 11.29
N SER A 38 -12.39 -21.51 10.67
CA SER A 38 -12.76 -21.11 9.32
C SER A 38 -13.38 -19.71 9.36
N LEU A 39 -12.54 -18.69 9.58
CA LEU A 39 -12.93 -17.30 9.46
C LEU A 39 -12.84 -16.86 8.00
N GLU A 40 -13.83 -16.07 7.58
CA GLU A 40 -13.80 -15.35 6.31
C GLU A 40 -13.03 -14.04 6.52
N TRP A 41 -11.72 -14.08 6.33
CA TRP A 41 -10.82 -12.97 6.63
C TRP A 41 -11.12 -11.68 5.86
N GLU A 42 -11.65 -11.80 4.65
CA GLU A 42 -12.15 -10.65 3.88
C GLU A 42 -13.27 -9.91 4.64
N VAL A 43 -14.20 -10.65 5.26
CA VAL A 43 -15.28 -10.08 6.08
C VAL A 43 -14.71 -9.39 7.32
N VAL A 44 -13.67 -9.96 7.92
CA VAL A 44 -12.97 -9.35 9.06
C VAL A 44 -12.35 -8.01 8.66
N GLY A 45 -11.59 -7.99 7.56
CA GLY A 45 -10.97 -6.77 7.03
C GLY A 45 -12.01 -5.71 6.64
N ASP A 46 -13.08 -6.11 5.94
CA ASP A 46 -14.14 -5.19 5.50
C ASP A 46 -14.83 -4.52 6.69
N HIS A 47 -15.05 -5.26 7.77
CA HIS A 47 -15.64 -4.72 8.99
C HIS A 47 -14.72 -3.68 9.65
N ILE A 48 -13.42 -3.97 9.77
CA ILE A 48 -12.44 -3.03 10.34
C ILE A 48 -12.35 -1.76 9.47
N VAL A 49 -12.35 -1.89 8.14
CA VAL A 49 -12.35 -0.76 7.20
C VAL A 49 -13.63 0.07 7.29
N ALA A 50 -14.79 -0.57 7.46
CA ALA A 50 -16.05 0.15 7.66
C ALA A 50 -16.01 1.05 8.90
N ILE A 51 -15.33 0.61 9.96
CA ILE A 51 -15.14 1.43 11.17
C ILE A 51 -14.28 2.66 10.85
N ILE A 52 -13.19 2.49 10.11
CA ILE A 52 -12.35 3.61 9.64
C ILE A 52 -13.20 4.68 8.92
N GLN A 53 -14.10 4.25 8.04
CA GLN A 53 -14.95 5.15 7.25
C GLN A 53 -16.08 5.82 8.06
N SER A 54 -16.48 5.21 9.18
CA SER A 54 -17.64 5.64 9.97
C SER A 54 -17.39 6.79 10.94
N GLY A 55 -16.13 7.25 11.13
CA GLY A 55 -15.86 8.33 12.08
C GLY A 55 -14.42 8.84 12.06
N GLU A 56 -14.22 9.95 12.77
CA GLU A 56 -12.88 10.48 13.06
C GLU A 56 -12.24 9.68 14.20
N HIS A 57 -11.14 9.01 13.89
CA HIS A 57 -10.38 8.23 14.85
C HIS A 57 -9.13 8.98 15.27
N GLN A 58 -8.69 8.79 16.52
CA GLN A 58 -7.39 9.28 16.94
C GLN A 58 -6.29 8.63 16.09
N PHE A 59 -5.20 9.36 15.85
CA PHE A 59 -4.09 8.94 14.98
C PHE A 59 -3.67 7.47 15.19
N PHE A 60 -3.38 7.07 16.44
CA PHE A 60 -2.97 5.70 16.75
C PHE A 60 -4.08 4.66 16.55
N THR A 61 -5.34 5.04 16.76
CA THR A 61 -6.49 4.15 16.49
C THR A 61 -6.63 3.93 14.99
N HIS A 62 -6.56 5.00 14.18
CA HIS A 62 -6.61 4.90 12.73
C HIS A 62 -5.46 4.06 12.16
N TYR A 63 -4.24 4.32 12.66
CA TYR A 63 -3.04 3.55 12.34
C TYR A 63 -3.24 2.04 12.63
N ASN A 64 -3.67 1.68 13.84
CA ASN A 64 -3.87 0.27 14.21
C ASN A 64 -5.02 -0.38 13.41
N LEU A 65 -6.11 0.34 13.14
CA LEU A 65 -7.21 -0.19 12.31
C LEU A 65 -6.73 -0.55 10.90
N LEU A 66 -5.90 0.29 10.28
CA LEU A 66 -5.34 -0.02 8.96
C LEU A 66 -4.39 -1.21 8.98
N ASP A 67 -3.52 -1.29 9.99
CA ASP A 67 -2.55 -2.38 10.14
C ASP A 67 -3.26 -3.73 10.34
N PHE A 68 -4.24 -3.79 11.25
CA PHE A 68 -5.00 -5.03 11.48
C PHE A 68 -5.94 -5.38 10.32
N ALA A 69 -6.50 -4.40 9.60
CA ALA A 69 -7.23 -4.68 8.36
C ALA A 69 -6.31 -5.28 7.29
N MET A 70 -5.10 -4.72 7.12
CA MET A 70 -4.09 -5.25 6.18
C MET A 70 -3.73 -6.70 6.52
N GLN A 71 -3.47 -7.01 7.79
CA GLN A 71 -3.16 -8.38 8.24
C GLN A 71 -4.34 -9.34 8.04
N ALA A 72 -5.58 -8.89 8.27
CA ALA A 72 -6.76 -9.70 7.95
C ALA A 72 -6.84 -10.00 6.44
N TYR A 73 -6.69 -9.00 5.57
CA TYR A 73 -6.69 -9.25 4.12
C TYR A 73 -5.53 -10.15 3.67
N GLU A 74 -4.37 -10.06 4.32
CA GLU A 74 -3.26 -10.97 4.07
C GLU A 74 -3.62 -12.42 4.42
N ALA A 75 -4.27 -12.66 5.55
CA ALA A 75 -4.79 -13.98 5.91
C ALA A 75 -5.89 -14.47 4.95
N GLY A 76 -6.62 -13.55 4.30
CA GLY A 76 -7.58 -13.83 3.24
C GLY A 76 -6.95 -14.27 1.90
N GLY A 77 -5.65 -14.10 1.73
CA GLY A 77 -4.92 -14.52 0.54
C GLY A 77 -5.28 -13.74 -0.73
N GLU A 78 -5.14 -14.39 -1.89
CA GLU A 78 -5.16 -13.71 -3.20
C GLU A 78 -6.50 -13.03 -3.51
N SER A 79 -7.63 -13.52 -3.01
CA SER A 79 -8.94 -12.86 -3.23
C SER A 79 -9.03 -11.49 -2.56
N SER A 80 -8.20 -11.24 -1.55
CA SER A 80 -8.18 -9.99 -0.77
C SER A 80 -7.01 -9.08 -1.12
N ILE A 81 -6.20 -9.42 -2.14
CA ILE A 81 -4.92 -8.75 -2.41
C ILE A 81 -5.05 -7.24 -2.67
N LEU A 82 -6.05 -6.82 -3.44
CA LEU A 82 -6.26 -5.41 -3.76
C LEU A 82 -6.67 -4.60 -2.51
N LYS A 83 -7.46 -5.21 -1.61
CA LYS A 83 -7.85 -4.61 -0.34
C LYS A 83 -6.66 -4.51 0.63
N ARG A 84 -5.80 -5.53 0.65
CA ARG A 84 -4.52 -5.50 1.36
C ARG A 84 -3.66 -4.33 0.87
N PHE A 85 -3.49 -4.21 -0.45
CA PHE A 85 -2.67 -3.16 -1.06
C PHE A 85 -3.20 -1.76 -0.72
N GLN A 86 -4.52 -1.57 -0.73
CA GLN A 86 -5.12 -0.33 -0.31
C GLN A 86 -4.79 0.03 1.14
N CYS A 87 -4.96 -0.91 2.08
CA CYS A 87 -4.66 -0.65 3.49
C CYS A 87 -3.17 -0.37 3.68
N GLN A 88 -2.30 -1.13 3.01
CA GLN A 88 -0.86 -0.98 3.05
C GLN A 88 -0.41 0.40 2.54
N PHE A 89 -0.99 0.87 1.42
CA PHE A 89 -0.67 2.17 0.85
C PHE A 89 -1.09 3.33 1.77
N GLU A 90 -2.28 3.25 2.36
CA GLU A 90 -2.75 4.25 3.33
C GLU A 90 -1.92 4.22 4.61
N LEU A 91 -1.53 3.04 5.09
CA LEU A 91 -0.62 2.89 6.23
C LEU A 91 0.75 3.54 5.96
N ALA A 92 1.32 3.32 4.77
CA ALA A 92 2.58 3.94 4.37
C ALA A 92 2.51 5.47 4.33
N LYS A 93 1.37 6.03 3.90
CA LYS A 93 1.15 7.50 3.90
C LYS A 93 1.13 8.09 5.32
N ILE A 94 0.66 7.34 6.30
CA ILE A 94 0.55 7.79 7.71
C ILE A 94 1.92 7.80 8.39
N TYR A 95 2.80 6.87 8.02
CA TYR A 95 4.14 6.83 8.58
C TYR A 95 4.91 8.14 8.30
N SER A 96 5.43 8.71 9.39
CA SER A 96 6.20 9.95 9.35
C SER A 96 7.63 9.68 8.93
N ASP A 97 8.20 10.64 8.20
CA ASP A 97 9.62 10.61 7.84
C ASP A 97 10.53 10.83 9.07
N GLN A 98 9.99 11.30 10.20
CA GLN A 98 10.72 11.49 11.45
C GLN A 98 10.66 10.27 12.39
N ALA A 99 9.63 9.45 12.28
CA ALA A 99 9.42 8.27 13.11
C ALA A 99 8.68 7.20 12.29
N GLY A 100 9.43 6.20 11.83
CA GLY A 100 8.91 5.09 11.02
C GLY A 100 9.26 5.15 9.52
N LEU A 101 10.20 6.01 9.11
CA LEU A 101 10.70 6.08 7.73
C LEU A 101 11.09 4.70 7.17
N LYS A 102 11.81 3.88 7.95
CA LYS A 102 12.17 2.52 7.52
C LYS A 102 10.93 1.69 7.16
N ARG A 103 9.92 1.69 8.03
CA ARG A 103 8.68 0.93 7.80
C ARG A 103 7.90 1.49 6.60
N LYS A 104 7.94 2.80 6.38
CA LYS A 104 7.36 3.44 5.20
C LYS A 104 7.99 2.95 3.90
N PHE A 105 9.32 2.86 3.85
CA PHE A 105 10.04 2.27 2.72
C PHE A 105 9.60 0.82 2.49
N GLU A 106 9.67 -0.03 3.53
CA GLU A 106 9.26 -1.43 3.45
C GLU A 106 7.83 -1.60 2.91
N LEU A 107 6.88 -0.80 3.40
CA LEU A 107 5.49 -0.87 2.93
C LEU A 107 5.34 -0.50 1.45
N TYR A 108 6.09 0.48 0.95
CA TYR A 108 6.06 0.85 -0.48
C TYR A 108 6.82 -0.16 -1.35
N GLU A 109 7.95 -0.68 -0.89
CA GLU A 109 8.72 -1.73 -1.57
C GLU A 109 7.88 -3.00 -1.74
N ASP A 110 7.27 -3.47 -0.64
CA ASP A 110 6.39 -4.64 -0.64
C ASP A 110 5.19 -4.47 -1.61
N LEU A 111 4.64 -3.25 -1.72
CA LEU A 111 3.58 -2.93 -2.69
C LEU A 111 4.10 -3.01 -4.13
N VAL A 112 5.25 -2.40 -4.40
CA VAL A 112 5.87 -2.37 -5.73
C VAL A 112 6.21 -3.79 -6.20
N GLU A 113 6.80 -4.61 -5.33
CA GLU A 113 7.12 -6.01 -5.64
C GLU A 113 5.86 -6.84 -5.82
N GLY A 114 4.90 -6.73 -4.89
CA GLY A 114 3.67 -7.50 -4.91
C GLY A 114 2.78 -7.19 -6.12
N ALA A 115 2.71 -5.92 -6.54
CA ALA A 115 1.99 -5.51 -7.74
C ALA A 115 2.71 -5.98 -8.99
N ALA A 116 4.02 -5.74 -9.11
CA ALA A 116 4.78 -6.12 -10.29
C ALA A 116 4.79 -7.64 -10.54
N SER A 117 4.81 -8.46 -9.50
CA SER A 117 4.77 -9.92 -9.65
C SER A 117 3.44 -10.47 -10.16
N ARG A 118 2.39 -9.64 -10.15
CA ARG A 118 1.02 -10.01 -10.53
C ARG A 118 0.57 -9.37 -11.84
N MET A 119 1.40 -8.51 -12.41
CA MET A 119 1.07 -7.88 -13.67
C MET A 119 1.00 -8.91 -14.79
N GLU A 120 -0.09 -8.88 -15.54
CA GLU A 120 -0.22 -9.60 -16.79
C GLU A 120 0.50 -8.83 -17.91
N GLU A 121 1.46 -9.49 -18.56
CA GLU A 121 2.17 -8.91 -19.70
C GLU A 121 1.17 -8.44 -20.77
N ASN A 122 1.30 -7.18 -21.21
CA ASN A 122 0.48 -6.57 -22.27
C ASN A 122 -1.02 -6.36 -21.93
N SER A 123 -1.43 -6.41 -20.65
CA SER A 123 -2.80 -6.14 -20.24
C SER A 123 -2.99 -4.71 -19.72
N THR A 124 -3.49 -3.79 -20.54
CA THR A 124 -3.72 -2.39 -20.11
C THR A 124 -4.90 -2.22 -19.15
N GLU A 125 -5.70 -3.27 -18.91
CA GLU A 125 -6.83 -3.26 -17.97
C GLU A 125 -6.44 -3.81 -16.59
N ASP A 126 -5.16 -4.13 -16.40
CA ASP A 126 -4.68 -4.76 -15.18
C ASP A 126 -4.75 -3.78 -13.98
N PRO A 127 -5.54 -4.08 -12.94
CA PRO A 127 -5.64 -3.24 -11.75
C PRO A 127 -4.31 -3.05 -11.00
N PHE A 128 -3.32 -3.91 -11.25
CA PHE A 128 -2.00 -3.82 -10.61
C PHE A 128 -1.15 -2.67 -11.15
N TYR A 129 -1.44 -2.10 -12.33
CA TYR A 129 -0.78 -0.85 -12.76
C TYR A 129 -1.01 0.28 -11.76
N TYR A 130 -2.26 0.45 -11.30
CA TYR A 130 -2.61 1.45 -10.30
C TYR A 130 -1.76 1.29 -9.02
N TRP A 131 -1.60 0.04 -8.58
CA TRP A 131 -0.89 -0.33 -7.36
C TRP A 131 0.62 -0.47 -7.56
N LEU A 132 1.13 -0.35 -8.78
CA LEU A 132 2.56 -0.26 -9.05
C LEU A 132 3.00 1.20 -9.20
N THR A 133 2.33 1.99 -10.06
CA THR A 133 2.80 3.33 -10.43
C THR A 133 2.80 4.29 -9.24
N ARG A 134 1.75 4.27 -8.41
CA ARG A 134 1.64 5.16 -7.24
C ARG A 134 2.68 4.84 -6.16
N PRO A 135 2.81 3.59 -5.65
CA PRO A 135 3.85 3.25 -4.69
C PRO A 135 5.25 3.50 -5.24
N LEU A 136 5.50 3.15 -6.52
CA LEU A 136 6.80 3.35 -7.15
C LEU A 136 7.18 4.83 -7.24
N ASN A 137 6.23 5.71 -7.60
CA ASN A 137 6.44 7.16 -7.59
C ASN A 137 6.76 7.68 -6.19
N ARG A 138 6.05 7.21 -5.16
CA ARG A 138 6.33 7.61 -3.77
C ARG A 138 7.68 7.09 -3.28
N LEU A 139 8.03 5.85 -3.62
CA LEU A 139 9.33 5.27 -3.32
C LEU A 139 10.45 6.08 -3.99
N ALA A 140 10.32 6.41 -5.28
CA ALA A 140 11.30 7.22 -6.01
C ALA A 140 11.49 8.61 -5.38
N GLN A 141 10.41 9.29 -5.00
CA GLN A 141 10.48 10.58 -4.29
C GLN A 141 11.19 10.46 -2.93
N LEU A 142 10.86 9.43 -2.14
CA LEU A 142 11.47 9.22 -0.83
C LEU A 142 12.95 8.86 -0.96
N THR A 143 13.32 7.96 -1.87
CA THR A 143 14.72 7.64 -2.16
C THR A 143 15.46 8.89 -2.62
N GLN A 144 14.87 9.73 -3.47
CA GLN A 144 15.50 10.97 -3.90
C GLN A 144 15.73 11.94 -2.74
N GLU A 145 14.74 12.10 -1.86
CA GLU A 145 14.82 12.99 -0.71
C GLU A 145 15.84 12.53 0.33
N TRP A 146 15.92 11.23 0.60
CA TRP A 146 16.70 10.68 1.71
C TRP A 146 18.03 10.05 1.31
N GLU A 147 18.16 9.56 0.08
CA GLU A 147 19.33 8.84 -0.44
C GLU A 147 19.98 9.54 -1.65
N GLY A 148 19.26 10.47 -2.30
CA GLY A 148 19.76 11.30 -3.40
C GLY A 148 19.32 10.86 -4.79
N GLU A 149 19.58 11.73 -5.78
CA GLU A 149 19.14 11.55 -7.17
C GLU A 149 19.69 10.26 -7.80
N GLU A 150 20.97 9.93 -7.59
CA GLU A 150 21.62 8.72 -8.11
C GLU A 150 20.95 7.43 -7.60
N ALA A 151 20.56 7.40 -6.33
CA ALA A 151 19.86 6.26 -5.75
C ALA A 151 18.42 6.12 -6.28
N ALA A 152 17.77 7.24 -6.60
CA ALA A 152 16.40 7.27 -7.09
C ALA A 152 16.28 7.03 -8.60
N GLU A 153 17.33 7.27 -9.38
CA GLU A 153 17.34 7.16 -10.85
C GLU A 153 16.78 5.83 -11.37
N PRO A 154 17.14 4.64 -10.82
CA PRO A 154 16.57 3.37 -11.28
C PRO A 154 15.06 3.27 -11.08
N LEU A 155 14.53 3.89 -10.01
CA LEU A 155 13.10 3.90 -9.71
C LEU A 155 12.34 4.81 -10.68
N TRP A 156 12.92 5.96 -11.04
CA TRP A 156 12.37 6.84 -12.06
C TRP A 156 12.34 6.19 -13.44
N HIS A 157 13.42 5.51 -13.85
CA HIS A 157 13.43 4.70 -15.08
C HIS A 157 12.34 3.64 -15.08
N ARG A 158 12.21 2.89 -13.97
CA ARG A 158 11.18 1.87 -13.84
C ARG A 158 9.77 2.47 -13.96
N LEU A 159 9.54 3.63 -13.36
CA LEU A 159 8.26 4.31 -13.41
C LEU A 159 7.90 4.75 -14.83
N VAL A 160 8.85 5.36 -15.58
CA VAL A 160 8.65 5.71 -17.00
C VAL A 160 8.22 4.49 -17.81
N ASN A 161 8.93 3.36 -17.65
CA ASN A 161 8.63 2.15 -18.42
C ASN A 161 7.21 1.66 -18.15
N VAL A 162 6.82 1.55 -16.88
CA VAL A 162 5.48 1.08 -16.49
C VAL A 162 4.40 2.04 -16.97
N THR A 163 4.60 3.34 -16.79
CA THR A 163 3.66 4.38 -17.25
C THR A 163 3.49 4.37 -18.77
N THR A 164 4.57 4.13 -19.52
CA THR A 164 4.54 4.02 -20.98
C THR A 164 3.79 2.76 -21.42
N GLU A 165 4.04 1.62 -20.77
CA GLU A 165 3.34 0.36 -21.04
C GLU A 165 1.83 0.49 -20.75
N ALA A 166 1.48 1.14 -19.63
CA ALA A 166 0.10 1.44 -19.23
C ALA A 166 -0.59 2.48 -20.13
N LYS A 167 0.16 3.17 -21.00
CA LYS A 167 -0.31 4.33 -21.79
C LYS A 167 -0.92 5.43 -20.93
N GLU A 168 -0.34 5.66 -19.74
CA GLU A 168 -0.77 6.68 -18.79
C GLU A 168 0.01 7.99 -19.04
N GLU A 169 -0.40 8.79 -20.04
CA GLU A 169 0.31 10.03 -20.40
C GLU A 169 0.50 10.99 -19.21
N GLU A 170 -0.49 11.07 -18.31
CA GLU A 170 -0.41 11.88 -17.09
C GLU A 170 0.71 11.44 -16.15
N GLY A 171 1.09 10.15 -16.17
CA GLY A 171 2.19 9.66 -15.36
C GLY A 171 3.53 10.27 -15.76
N LEU A 172 3.75 10.56 -17.05
CA LEU A 172 4.98 11.23 -17.51
C LEU A 172 5.02 12.69 -17.02
N ASN A 173 3.88 13.40 -17.02
CA ASN A 173 3.76 14.73 -16.43
C ASN A 173 4.11 14.73 -14.94
N ILE A 174 3.66 13.72 -14.21
CA ILE A 174 3.95 13.55 -12.78
C ILE A 174 5.44 13.32 -12.54
N ILE A 175 6.11 12.53 -13.38
CA ILE A 175 7.56 12.32 -13.29
C ILE A 175 8.30 13.62 -13.53
N ASP A 176 7.94 14.38 -14.58
CA ASP A 176 8.56 15.67 -14.86
C ASP A 176 8.41 16.68 -13.70
N HIS A 177 7.23 16.70 -13.07
CA HIS A 177 7.00 17.54 -11.90
C HIS A 177 7.84 17.14 -10.68
N ASN A 178 7.94 15.84 -10.38
CA ASN A 178 8.59 15.34 -9.16
C ASN A 178 10.11 15.18 -9.30
N ALA A 179 10.60 14.93 -10.51
CA ALA A 179 12.00 14.71 -10.83
C ALA A 179 12.41 15.45 -12.12
N PRO A 180 12.33 16.79 -12.17
CA PRO A 180 12.66 17.55 -13.37
C PRO A 180 14.15 17.41 -13.77
N TRP A 181 15.02 17.00 -12.84
CA TRP A 181 16.42 16.67 -13.14
C TRP A 181 16.51 15.41 -14.01
N PHE A 182 15.67 14.41 -13.75
CA PHE A 182 15.64 13.15 -14.46
C PHE A 182 15.15 13.37 -15.90
N THR A 183 14.08 14.14 -16.10
CA THR A 183 13.62 14.52 -17.45
C THR A 183 14.71 15.21 -18.27
N ARG A 184 15.46 16.13 -17.66
CA ARG A 184 16.57 16.83 -18.35
C ARG A 184 17.74 15.91 -18.68
N ALA A 185 17.99 14.90 -17.85
CA ALA A 185 19.05 13.93 -18.07
C ALA A 185 18.68 12.89 -19.14
N HIS A 186 17.38 12.58 -19.28
CA HIS A 186 16.85 11.53 -20.17
C HIS A 186 15.74 12.04 -21.12
N PRO A 187 15.99 13.07 -21.93
CA PRO A 187 14.96 13.63 -22.82
C PRO A 187 14.40 12.61 -23.83
N GLU A 188 15.17 11.57 -24.17
CA GLU A 188 14.74 10.48 -25.04
C GLU A 188 13.56 9.68 -24.50
N LEU A 189 13.35 9.71 -23.18
CA LEU A 189 12.24 9.02 -22.50
C LEU A 189 10.95 9.85 -22.49
N PHE A 190 11.00 11.12 -22.89
CA PHE A 190 9.89 12.07 -22.84
C PHE A 190 9.62 12.74 -24.20
N PRO A 191 9.44 11.96 -25.30
CA PRO A 191 9.44 12.50 -26.67
C PRO A 191 8.27 13.44 -27.00
N HIS A 192 7.22 13.49 -26.15
CA HIS A 192 6.07 14.38 -26.31
C HIS A 192 6.17 15.69 -25.50
N HIS A 193 7.26 15.90 -24.76
CA HIS A 193 7.57 17.15 -24.06
C HIS A 193 8.65 17.92 -24.80
N THR A 194 8.33 18.43 -25.99
CA THR A 194 9.14 19.45 -26.67
C THR A 194 8.34 20.74 -26.73
N ASP A 195 8.88 21.76 -26.04
CA ASP A 195 8.57 23.21 -25.99
C ASP A 195 7.13 23.69 -26.28
#